data_AF-A0A961ZIR1-F1
#
_entry.id   AF-A0A961ZIR1-F1
#
_cell.length_a   1.000
_cell.length_b   1.000
_cell.length_c   1.000
_cell.angle_alpha   90.00
_cell.angle_beta   90.00
_cell.angle_gamma   90.00
#
_symmetry.space_group_name_H-M   'P 1'
#
loop_
_entity.id
_entity.type
_entity.pdbx_description
1 polymer ?
#
loop_
_entity_poly.entity_id
_entity_poly.type
_entity_poly.pdbx_seq_one_letter_code
_entity_poly.pdbx_strand_id
1 'polypeptide(L)'
;MIRQFATSTKSIALAALLAAAGVAAQTGSASAVSLRVQTACMADYFSYCSKHSVGSQSLRRCMSDNGARLSKRCVNALVAAGEVSKSEVARRAASLGR
;
A
#
# COMPACT_ATOMS: atom_id res chain seq x y z
N MET A 1 -14.88 11.26 -24.56
CA MET A 1 -14.75 11.93 -25.87
C MET A 1 -13.30 12.33 -26.06
N ILE A 2 -12.74 11.91 -27.19
CA ILE A 2 -11.34 11.98 -27.62
C ILE A 2 -11.01 13.41 -28.08
N ARG A 3 -9.93 14.02 -27.58
CA ARG A 3 -9.26 15.20 -28.16
C ARG A 3 -7.77 15.13 -27.80
N GLN A 4 -6.91 14.48 -28.58
CA GLN A 4 -6.25 15.02 -29.78
C GLN A 4 -5.81 16.50 -29.62
N PHE A 5 -4.64 16.71 -29.01
CA PHE A 5 -3.75 17.83 -29.30
C PHE A 5 -2.38 17.20 -29.59
N ALA A 6 -2.16 16.69 -30.81
CA ALA A 6 -1.67 17.49 -31.93
C ALA A 6 -0.41 18.25 -31.53
N THR A 7 0.68 17.50 -31.52
CA THR A 7 2.06 17.94 -31.36
C THR A 7 2.42 18.99 -32.41
N SER A 8 2.94 20.12 -31.94
CA SER A 8 3.33 21.28 -32.75
C SER A 8 4.41 20.91 -33.77
N THR A 9 4.07 21.06 -35.05
CA THR A 9 4.90 20.84 -36.23
C THR A 9 5.96 21.94 -36.37
N LYS A 10 7.23 21.60 -36.16
CA LYS A 10 8.37 22.28 -36.81
C LYS A 10 9.31 21.25 -37.43
N SER A 11 8.97 20.98 -38.69
CA SER A 11 9.77 20.56 -39.85
C SER A 11 11.26 20.22 -39.67
N ILE A 12 11.55 18.99 -40.12
CA ILE A 12 12.67 18.55 -40.97
C ILE A 12 13.95 18.08 -40.25
N ALA A 13 13.99 16.74 -40.14
CA ALA A 13 15.09 15.85 -40.51
C ALA A 13 16.42 15.97 -39.76
N LEU A 14 16.77 14.93 -39.00
CA LEU A 14 17.52 13.79 -39.53
C LEU A 14 17.51 12.69 -38.47
N ALA A 15 17.52 11.45 -38.96
CA ALA A 15 17.68 10.22 -38.22
C ALA A 15 18.60 10.31 -37.00
N ALA A 16 18.14 9.77 -35.88
CA ALA A 16 18.89 8.76 -35.16
C ALA A 16 18.11 8.37 -33.90
N LEU A 17 17.86 7.07 -33.79
CA LEU A 17 18.15 6.26 -32.60
C LEU A 17 17.55 6.74 -31.29
N LEU A 18 16.68 5.90 -30.72
CA LEU A 18 16.57 5.54 -29.30
C LEU A 18 15.10 5.33 -28.94
N ALA A 19 14.49 4.26 -29.46
CA ALA A 19 13.31 3.67 -28.84
C ALA A 19 13.77 2.47 -28.00
N ALA A 20 14.54 2.78 -26.95
CA ALA A 20 14.89 1.81 -25.92
C ALA A 20 14.36 2.32 -24.58
N ALA A 21 13.95 1.34 -23.76
CA ALA A 21 13.65 1.42 -22.34
C ALA A 21 12.22 1.79 -21.95
N GLY A 22 11.59 0.83 -21.27
CA GLY A 22 10.43 1.11 -20.45
C GLY A 22 9.57 -0.07 -20.02
N VAL A 23 10.06 -1.32 -20.01
CA VAL A 23 9.37 -2.36 -19.21
C VAL A 23 9.66 -2.07 -17.73
N ALA A 24 8.78 -1.29 -17.11
CA ALA A 24 8.77 -1.14 -15.67
C ALA A 24 8.46 -2.51 -15.07
N ALA A 25 9.49 -3.15 -14.53
CA ALA A 25 9.33 -4.34 -13.72
C ALA A 25 8.62 -3.94 -12.43
N GLN A 26 7.33 -4.24 -12.36
CA GLN A 26 6.53 -4.05 -11.16
C GLN A 26 7.00 -5.11 -10.15
N THR A 27 8.00 -4.79 -9.33
CA THR A 27 8.47 -5.67 -8.27
C THR A 27 7.39 -5.76 -7.20
N GLY A 28 6.49 -6.73 -7.36
CA GLY A 28 5.53 -7.10 -6.33
C GLY A 28 6.29 -7.50 -5.08
N SER A 29 6.39 -6.59 -4.11
CA SER A 29 7.12 -6.83 -2.87
C SER A 29 6.38 -7.93 -2.11
N ALA A 30 6.96 -9.13 -2.06
CA ALA A 30 6.55 -10.18 -1.13
C ALA A 30 6.69 -9.61 0.29
N SER A 31 5.57 -9.17 0.86
CA SER A 31 5.55 -8.48 2.15
C SER A 31 5.70 -9.52 3.25
N ALA A 32 6.94 -9.78 3.66
CA ALA A 32 7.21 -10.64 4.79
C ALA A 32 6.72 -9.93 6.07
N VAL A 33 5.69 -10.48 6.71
CA VAL A 33 5.22 -9.98 8.00
C VAL A 33 6.31 -10.25 9.03
N SER A 34 6.87 -9.20 9.63
CA SER A 34 7.89 -9.36 10.65
C SER A 34 7.34 -10.05 11.90
N LEU A 35 8.20 -10.79 12.61
CA LEU A 35 7.86 -11.43 13.89
C LEU A 35 7.33 -10.41 14.92
N ARG A 36 7.84 -9.17 14.86
CA ARG A 36 7.34 -8.05 15.66
C ARG A 36 5.87 -7.76 15.37
N VAL A 37 5.47 -7.69 14.10
CA VAL A 37 4.05 -7.46 13.74
C VAL A 37 3.20 -8.64 14.18
N GLN A 38 3.67 -9.87 13.95
CA GLN A 38 2.92 -11.08 14.31
C GLN A 38 2.62 -11.14 15.82
N THR A 39 3.63 -10.92 16.66
CA THR A 39 3.48 -10.90 18.13
C THR A 39 2.69 -9.69 18.63
N ALA A 40 2.83 -8.52 17.97
CA ALA A 40 2.07 -7.31 18.30
C ALA A 40 0.58 -7.47 18.04
N CYS A 41 0.23 -8.07 16.91
CA CYS A 41 -1.13 -8.13 16.40
C CYS A 41 -1.85 -9.45 16.69
N MET A 42 -1.24 -10.40 17.40
CA MET A 42 -1.79 -11.75 17.59
C MET A 42 -3.21 -11.75 18.15
N ALA A 43 -3.46 -11.03 19.25
CA ALA A 43 -4.79 -10.96 19.86
C ALA A 43 -5.82 -10.29 18.93
N ASP A 44 -5.42 -9.21 18.26
CA ASP A 44 -6.29 -8.49 17.31
C ASP A 44 -6.62 -9.36 16.07
N TYR A 45 -5.64 -10.12 15.58
CA TYR A 45 -5.80 -11.06 14.48
C TYR A 45 -6.85 -12.13 14.82
N PHE A 46 -6.72 -12.79 15.97
CA PHE A 46 -7.68 -13.81 16.38
C PHE A 46 -9.08 -13.24 16.62
N SER A 47 -9.18 -12.00 17.09
CA SER A 47 -10.46 -11.35 17.39
C SER A 47 -11.21 -10.89 16.14
N TYR A 48 -10.51 -10.45 15.09
CA TYR A 48 -11.15 -9.75 13.96
C TYR A 48 -10.88 -10.38 12.59
N CYS A 49 -9.71 -11.01 12.39
CA CYS A 49 -9.21 -11.35 11.06
C CYS A 49 -8.75 -12.81 10.88
N SER A 50 -9.12 -13.71 11.79
CA SER A 50 -8.66 -15.11 11.84
C SER A 50 -9.00 -15.96 10.60
N LYS A 51 -9.95 -15.50 9.77
CA LYS A 51 -10.32 -16.14 8.50
C LYS A 51 -9.29 -15.93 7.38
N HIS A 52 -8.35 -15.00 7.55
CA HIS A 52 -7.39 -14.62 6.53
C HIS A 52 -6.01 -15.20 6.83
N SER A 53 -5.36 -15.80 5.83
CA SER A 53 -4.01 -16.33 5.99
C SER A 53 -3.01 -15.22 6.35
N VAL A 54 -2.09 -15.51 7.28
CA VAL A 54 -1.03 -14.58 7.68
C VAL A 54 -0.18 -14.19 6.46
N GLY A 55 0.09 -12.89 6.31
CA GLY A 55 0.83 -12.33 5.17
C GLY A 55 0.02 -12.14 3.89
N SER A 56 -1.23 -12.61 3.83
CA SER A 56 -2.08 -12.41 2.66
C SER A 56 -2.51 -10.95 2.47
N GLN A 57 -2.81 -10.58 1.24
CA GLN A 57 -3.40 -9.25 0.95
C GLN A 57 -4.79 -9.10 1.57
N SER A 58 -5.55 -10.20 1.71
CA SER A 58 -6.87 -10.17 2.35
C SER A 58 -6.77 -9.89 3.85
N LEU A 59 -5.75 -10.41 4.54
CA LEU A 59 -5.47 -10.06 5.93
C LEU A 59 -5.14 -8.56 6.08
N ARG A 60 -4.31 -8.00 5.19
CA ARG A 60 -3.96 -6.57 5.25
C ARG A 60 -5.18 -5.67 5.08
N ARG A 61 -6.10 -6.04 4.18
CA ARG A 61 -7.39 -5.36 4.04
C ARG A 61 -8.22 -5.48 5.33
N CYS A 62 -8.39 -6.69 5.86
CA CYS A 62 -9.14 -6.91 7.10
C CYS A 62 -8.61 -6.07 8.28
N MET A 63 -7.28 -6.03 8.45
CA MET A 63 -6.64 -5.23 9.49
C MET A 63 -6.84 -3.72 9.26
N SER A 64 -6.75 -3.25 8.02
CA SER A 64 -7.08 -1.86 7.67
C SER A 64 -8.53 -1.54 8.04
N ASP A 65 -9.49 -2.36 7.63
CA ASP A 65 -10.92 -2.12 7.82
C ASP A 65 -11.30 -2.15 9.30
N ASN A 66 -10.65 -3.01 10.09
CA ASN A 66 -10.80 -3.07 11.54
C ASN A 66 -9.84 -2.14 12.29
N GLY A 67 -9.08 -1.27 11.60
CA GLY A 67 -8.02 -0.44 12.19
C GLY A 67 -8.48 0.36 13.41
N ALA A 68 -9.76 0.74 13.45
CA ALA A 68 -10.35 1.45 14.57
C ALA A 68 -10.49 0.61 15.86
N ARG A 69 -10.59 -0.71 15.72
CA ARG A 69 -10.81 -1.72 16.78
C ARG A 69 -9.53 -2.44 17.19
N LEU A 70 -8.46 -2.31 16.40
CA LEU A 70 -7.16 -2.88 16.72
C LEU A 70 -6.55 -2.17 17.93
N SER A 71 -5.75 -2.90 18.70
CA SER A 71 -4.95 -2.33 19.77
C SER A 71 -3.94 -1.29 19.23
N LYS A 72 -3.63 -0.27 20.05
CA LYS A 72 -2.58 0.72 19.74
C LYS A 72 -1.24 0.03 19.46
N ARG A 73 -0.95 -1.08 20.17
CA ARG A 73 0.26 -1.89 19.98
C ARG A 73 0.34 -2.47 18.57
N CYS A 74 -0.74 -3.05 18.06
CA CYS A 74 -0.78 -3.59 16.71
C CYS A 74 -0.67 -2.48 15.65
N VAL A 75 -1.44 -1.39 15.78
CA VAL A 75 -1.38 -0.26 14.83
C VAL A 75 0.03 0.31 14.76
N ASN A 76 0.69 0.53 15.89
CA ASN A 76 2.06 1.04 15.93
C ASN A 76 3.06 0.07 15.27
N ALA A 77 2.87 -1.24 15.44
CA ALA A 77 3.72 -2.24 14.79
C ALA A 77 3.53 -2.25 13.26
N LEU A 78 2.28 -2.12 12.78
CA LEU A 78 1.98 -1.99 11.35
C LEU A 78 2.60 -0.74 10.74
N VAL A 79 2.54 0.40 11.46
CA VAL A 79 3.21 1.64 11.06
C VAL A 79 4.72 1.45 10.99
N ALA A 80 5.32 0.85 12.02
CA ALA A 80 6.77 0.63 12.08
C ALA A 80 7.26 -0.34 10.99
N ALA A 81 6.41 -1.27 10.55
CA ALA A 81 6.69 -2.19 9.46
C ALA A 81 6.40 -1.61 8.06
N GLY A 82 5.86 -0.39 7.98
CA GLY A 82 5.51 0.24 6.70
C GLY A 82 4.24 -0.31 6.05
N GLU A 83 3.47 -1.14 6.74
CA GLU A 83 2.20 -1.70 6.23
C GLU A 83 1.07 -0.64 6.21
N VAL A 84 1.21 0.42 7.00
CA VAL A 84 0.33 1.59 6.99
C VAL A 84 1.14 2.86 7.30
N SER A 85 0.81 3.98 6.66
CA SER A 85 1.51 5.24 6.93
C SER A 85 0.99 5.92 8.20
N LYS A 86 1.84 6.70 8.86
CA LYS A 86 1.44 7.56 10.00
C LYS A 86 0.34 8.55 9.60
N SER A 87 0.42 9.10 8.40
CA SER A 87 -0.58 10.04 7.88
C SER A 87 -1.94 9.37 7.70
N GLU A 88 -1.97 8.11 7.25
CA GLU A 88 -3.23 7.38 7.12
C GLU A 88 -3.87 7.10 8.48
N VAL A 89 -3.07 6.66 9.46
CA VAL A 89 -3.56 6.47 10.83
C VAL A 89 -4.10 7.77 11.42
N ALA A 90 -3.38 8.89 11.26
CA ALA A 90 -3.81 10.19 11.75
C ALA A 90 -5.09 10.69 11.08
N ARG A 91 -5.23 10.56 9.75
CA ARG A 91 -6.46 10.92 9.04
C ARG A 91 -7.66 10.14 9.56
N ARG A 92 -7.52 8.82 9.73
CA ARG A 92 -8.62 7.98 10.26
C ARG A 92 -8.96 8.30 11.70
N ALA A 93 -7.96 8.59 12.54
CA ALA A 93 -8.20 8.99 13.93
C ALA A 93 -9.02 10.29 14.00
N ALA A 94 -8.64 11.30 13.22
CA ALA A 94 -9.38 12.56 13.11
C ALA A 94 -10.83 12.36 12.63
N SER A 95 -11.06 11.50 11.63
CA SER A 95 -12.41 11.17 11.14
C SER A 95 -13.28 10.46 12.17
N LEU A 96 -12.67 9.80 13.16
CA LEU A 96 -13.37 9.10 14.24
C LEU A 96 -13.49 9.93 15.53
N GLY A 97 -12.97 11.17 15.54
CA GLY A 97 -12.94 12.02 16.73
C GLY A 97 -12.07 11.46 17.86
N ARG A 98 -10.98 10.74 17.52
CA ARG A 98 -10.04 10.11 18.46
C ARG A 98 -8.62 10.64 18.37
#